data_AF-A0A358C8V8-F1
#
_entry.id   AF-A0A358C8V8-F1
#
_cell.length_a   1.000
_cell.length_b   1.000
_cell.length_c   1.000
_cell.angle_alpha   90.00
_cell.angle_beta   90.00
_cell.angle_gamma   90.00
#
_symmetry.space_group_name_H-M   'P 1'
#
loop_
_entity.id
_entity.type
_entity.pdbx_description
1 polymer ?
#
loop_
_entity_poly.entity_id
_entity_poly.type
_entity_poly.pdbx_seq_one_letter_code
_entity_poly.pdbx_strand_id
1 'polypeptide(L)'
;MKPIARPVYLNLFRIHLPLAGWVSILHRVSGVLLFAALPLGVWGLSVSLADESGFRRIADWMAHPLVRLVLLGLIWAFAHHVLAGVRHLALDVHWGTDLKHARQTGLAVLLASGLVTLLAAWRLFA
;
A
#
# COMPACT_ATOMS: atom_id res chain seq x y z
N MET A 1 24.26 35.71 20.05
CA MET A 1 24.78 34.32 20.16
C MET A 1 23.70 33.38 19.65
N LYS A 2 24.03 32.45 18.73
CA LYS A 2 23.07 31.44 18.25
C LYS A 2 22.90 30.39 19.36
N PRO A 3 21.67 30.04 19.79
CA PRO A 3 21.49 29.08 20.87
C PRO A 3 22.13 27.73 20.52
N ILE A 4 22.79 27.09 21.48
CA ILE A 4 23.32 25.73 21.31
C ILE A 4 22.13 24.79 21.18
N ALA A 5 21.99 24.15 20.02
CA ALA A 5 20.94 23.18 19.78
C ALA A 5 21.13 21.95 20.68
N ARG A 6 20.09 21.58 21.43
CA ARG A 6 20.12 20.37 22.27
C ARG A 6 20.15 19.11 21.38
N PRO A 7 20.83 18.04 21.80
CA PRO A 7 20.85 16.80 21.05
C PRO A 7 19.46 16.14 21.03
N VAL A 8 19.10 15.52 19.90
CA VAL A 8 17.83 14.81 19.68
C VAL A 8 18.12 13.33 19.45
N TYR A 9 17.45 12.45 20.21
CA TYR A 9 17.57 11.00 20.00
C TYR A 9 16.56 10.52 18.93
N LEU A 10 16.96 10.62 17.66
CA LEU A 10 16.17 10.17 16.51
C LEU A 10 17.00 9.24 15.61
N ASN A 11 17.53 8.17 16.18
CA ASN A 11 18.19 7.13 15.39
C ASN A 11 17.20 6.01 15.08
N LEU A 12 16.63 6.04 13.88
CA LEU A 12 15.62 5.06 13.44
C LEU A 12 16.17 3.62 13.37
N PHE A 13 17.48 3.43 13.24
CA PHE A 13 18.11 2.12 13.28
C PHE A 13 18.20 1.53 14.69
N ARG A 14 18.04 2.36 15.73
CA ARG A 14 18.02 1.93 17.14
C ARG A 14 16.62 1.86 17.75
N ILE A 15 15.63 2.50 17.12
CA ILE A 15 14.25 2.53 17.60
C ILE A 15 13.50 1.33 17.01
N HIS A 16 12.97 0.46 17.88
CA HIS A 16 12.17 -0.68 17.44
C HIS A 16 10.70 -0.28 17.25
N LEU A 17 10.22 -0.40 16.01
CA LEU A 17 8.84 -0.12 15.67
C LEU A 17 7.96 -1.36 15.91
N PRO A 18 6.89 -1.27 16.73
CA PRO A 18 5.97 -2.39 16.91
C PRO A 18 5.16 -2.63 15.64
N LEU A 19 4.52 -3.81 15.55
CA LEU A 19 3.72 -4.22 14.38
C LEU A 19 2.69 -3.15 13.94
N ALA A 20 1.98 -2.55 14.89
CA ALA A 20 1.00 -1.50 14.60
C ALA A 20 1.65 -0.24 13.98
N GLY A 21 2.90 0.06 14.34
CA GLY A 21 3.66 1.15 13.74
C GLY A 21 4.03 0.84 12.29
N TRP A 22 4.42 -0.41 11.98
CA TRP A 22 4.65 -0.85 10.60
C TRP A 22 3.39 -0.74 9.74
N VAL A 23 2.25 -1.22 10.24
CA VAL A 23 0.96 -1.10 9.53
C VAL A 23 0.65 0.38 9.22
N SER A 24 0.90 1.28 10.18
CA SER A 24 0.65 2.72 10.01
C SER A 24 1.56 3.37 8.95
N ILE A 25 2.88 3.13 9.00
CA ILE A 25 3.79 3.73 7.99
C ILE A 25 3.52 3.16 6.60
N LEU A 26 3.24 1.86 6.50
CA LEU A 26 2.89 1.21 5.24
C LEU A 26 1.56 1.73 4.68
N HIS A 27 0.57 2.05 5.52
CA HIS A 27 -0.69 2.69 5.09
C HIS A 27 -0.44 4.08 4.48
N ARG A 28 0.48 4.86 5.07
CA ARG A 28 0.85 6.18 4.54
C ARG A 28 1.59 6.06 3.20
N VAL A 29 2.59 5.18 3.13
CA VAL A 29 3.36 4.94 1.92
C VAL A 29 2.46 4.42 0.81
N SER A 30 1.58 3.46 1.10
CA SER A 30 0.64 2.93 0.11
C SER A 30 -0.33 4.00 -0.40
N GLY A 31 -0.80 4.90 0.47
CA GLY A 31 -1.64 6.04 0.07
C GLY A 31 -0.93 6.98 -0.91
N VAL A 32 0.33 7.33 -0.64
CA VAL A 32 1.15 8.16 -1.55
C VAL A 32 1.37 7.46 -2.89
N LEU A 33 1.70 6.16 -2.87
CA LEU A 33 1.90 5.37 -4.09
C LEU A 33 0.63 5.32 -4.94
N LEU A 34 -0.53 5.09 -4.33
CA LEU A 34 -1.81 5.06 -5.04
C LEU A 34 -2.15 6.44 -5.61
N PHE A 35 -1.98 7.51 -4.82
CA PHE A 35 -2.20 8.87 -5.29
C PHE A 35 -1.33 9.21 -6.50
N ALA A 36 -0.03 8.87 -6.44
CA ALA A 36 0.89 9.09 -7.55
C ALA A 36 0.54 8.23 -8.79
N ALA A 37 -0.05 7.05 -8.60
CA ALA A 37 -0.47 6.17 -9.69
C ALA A 37 -1.80 6.59 -10.35
N LEU A 38 -2.65 7.38 -9.68
CA LEU A 38 -3.97 7.76 -10.19
C LEU A 38 -3.93 8.42 -11.57
N PRO A 39 -3.09 9.44 -11.85
CA PRO A 39 -3.04 10.05 -13.19
C PRO A 39 -2.69 9.06 -14.29
N LEU A 40 -1.73 8.16 -14.02
CA LEU A 40 -1.33 7.12 -14.97
C LEU A 40 -2.45 6.08 -15.18
N GLY A 41 -3.16 5.71 -14.11
CA GLY A 41 -4.31 4.80 -14.19
C GLY A 41 -5.46 5.40 -15.00
N VAL A 42 -5.78 6.68 -14.79
CA VAL A 42 -6.81 7.40 -15.55
C VAL A 42 -6.42 7.52 -17.02
N TRP A 43 -5.15 7.85 -17.30
CA TRP A 43 -4.63 7.89 -18.67
C TRP A 43 -4.71 6.52 -19.35
N GLY A 44 -4.24 5.46 -18.70
CA GLY A 44 -4.29 4.10 -19.25
C GLY A 44 -5.72 3.65 -19.51
N LEU A 45 -6.65 3.94 -18.59
CA LEU A 45 -8.07 3.68 -18.76
C LEU A 45 -8.64 4.45 -19.96
N SER A 46 -8.34 5.74 -20.09
CA SER A 46 -8.78 6.58 -21.21
C SER A 46 -8.29 6.03 -22.55
N VAL A 47 -7.02 5.62 -22.67
CA VAL A 47 -6.48 5.02 -23.90
C VAL A 47 -7.16 3.67 -24.18
N SER A 48 -7.41 2.85 -23.16
CA SER A 48 -8.03 1.53 -23.32
C SER A 48 -9.48 1.59 -23.80
N LEU A 49 -10.20 2.68 -23.48
CA LEU A 49 -11.60 2.88 -23.85
C LEU A 49 -11.79 3.66 -25.15
N ALA A 50 -10.72 4.23 -25.73
CA ALA A 50 -10.81 5.06 -26.91
C ALA A 50 -11.23 4.27 -28.15
N ASP A 51 -10.59 3.13 -28.40
CA ASP A 51 -10.87 2.22 -29.50
C ASP A 51 -10.20 0.85 -29.28
N GLU A 52 -10.43 -0.09 -30.20
CA GLU A 52 -9.86 -1.44 -30.15
C GLU A 52 -8.32 -1.43 -30.17
N SER A 53 -7.69 -0.51 -30.91
CA SER A 53 -6.23 -0.40 -30.98
C SER A 53 -5.65 0.13 -29.67
N GLY A 54 -6.35 1.06 -29.02
CA GLY A 54 -6.05 1.60 -27.70
C GLY A 54 -6.09 0.51 -26.64
N PHE A 55 -7.14 -0.32 -26.63
CA PHE A 55 -7.24 -1.47 -25.74
C PHE A 55 -6.07 -2.44 -25.92
N ARG A 56 -5.79 -2.87 -27.16
CA ARG A 56 -4.69 -3.82 -27.46
C ARG A 56 -3.34 -3.27 -27.01
N ARG A 57 -3.06 -2.00 -27.25
CA ARG A 57 -1.82 -1.34 -26.81
C ARG A 57 -1.63 -1.37 -25.29
N ILE A 58 -2.68 -1.08 -24.52
CA ILE A 58 -2.61 -1.19 -23.05
C ILE A 58 -2.46 -2.64 -22.60
N ALA A 59 -3.16 -3.58 -23.25
CA ALA A 59 -3.04 -5.01 -22.96
C ALA A 59 -1.61 -5.53 -23.20
N ASP A 60 -0.97 -5.12 -24.30
CA ASP A 60 0.41 -5.49 -24.62
C ASP A 60 1.40 -4.92 -23.60
N TRP A 61 1.19 -3.68 -23.13
CA TRP A 61 1.99 -3.10 -22.05
C TRP A 61 1.82 -3.89 -20.74
N MET A 62 0.59 -4.27 -20.39
CA MET A 62 0.29 -5.09 -19.21
C MET A 62 0.85 -6.52 -19.32
N ALA A 63 1.22 -6.98 -20.52
CA ALA A 63 1.92 -8.25 -20.70
C ALA A 63 3.41 -8.18 -20.33
N HIS A 64 4.01 -6.99 -20.30
CA HIS A 64 5.44 -6.83 -19.99
C HIS A 64 5.75 -7.20 -18.51
N PRO A 65 6.75 -8.05 -18.23
CA PRO A 65 7.03 -8.52 -16.87
C PRO A 65 7.26 -7.41 -15.84
N LEU A 66 7.99 -6.36 -16.21
CA LEU A 66 8.21 -5.20 -15.33
C LEU A 66 6.91 -4.44 -15.01
N VAL A 67 6.00 -4.36 -15.98
CA VAL A 67 4.70 -3.69 -15.78
C VAL A 67 3.82 -4.53 -14.86
N ARG A 68 3.84 -5.87 -15.01
CA ARG A 68 3.17 -6.79 -14.09
C ARG A 68 3.71 -6.69 -12.67
N LEU A 69 5.02 -6.48 -12.51
CA LEU A 69 5.63 -6.28 -11.19
C LEU A 69 5.18 -4.95 -10.55
N VAL A 70 5.13 -3.87 -11.32
CA VAL A 70 4.57 -2.58 -10.85
C VAL A 70 3.10 -2.75 -10.49
N LEU A 71 2.32 -3.43 -11.33
CA LEU A 71 0.91 -3.71 -11.08
C LEU A 71 0.70 -4.55 -9.81
N LEU A 72 1.54 -5.55 -9.57
CA LEU A 72 1.53 -6.33 -8.32
C LEU A 72 1.79 -5.42 -7.10
N GLY A 73 2.76 -4.51 -7.20
CA GLY A 73 3.02 -3.51 -6.16
C GLY A 73 1.83 -2.58 -5.91
N LEU A 74 1.13 -2.15 -6.97
CA LEU A 74 -0.08 -1.32 -6.85
C LEU A 74 -1.25 -2.10 -6.25
N ILE A 75 -1.41 -3.39 -6.59
CA ILE A 75 -2.42 -4.27 -5.98
C ILE A 75 -2.14 -4.44 -4.48
N TRP A 76 -0.89 -4.70 -4.10
CA TRP A 76 -0.49 -4.73 -2.69
C TRP A 76 -0.77 -3.40 -2.00
N ALA A 77 -0.39 -2.27 -2.62
CA ALA A 77 -0.60 -0.95 -2.06
C ALA A 77 -2.09 -0.69 -1.82
N PHE A 78 -2.95 -1.01 -2.80
CA PHE A 78 -4.40 -0.91 -2.67
C PHE A 78 -4.95 -1.78 -1.54
N ALA A 79 -4.61 -3.08 -1.55
CA ALA A 79 -5.08 -4.03 -0.54
C ALA A 79 -4.66 -3.62 0.87
N HIS A 80 -3.38 -3.30 1.07
CA HIS A 80 -2.87 -2.83 2.36
C HIS A 80 -3.52 -1.51 2.78
N HIS A 81 -3.65 -0.54 1.87
CA HIS A 81 -4.22 0.77 2.17
C HIS A 81 -5.66 0.65 2.65
N VAL A 82 -6.50 -0.08 1.92
CA VAL A 82 -7.93 -0.26 2.25
C VAL A 82 -8.09 -1.04 3.54
N LEU A 83 -7.40 -2.17 3.71
CA LEU A 83 -7.53 -2.99 4.93
C LEU A 83 -7.02 -2.25 6.17
N ALA A 84 -5.89 -1.55 6.07
CA ALA A 84 -5.40 -0.70 7.15
C ALA A 84 -6.34 0.49 7.39
N GLY A 85 -6.93 1.07 6.34
CA GLY A 85 -7.92 2.14 6.43
C GLY A 85 -9.18 1.72 7.18
N VAL A 86 -9.74 0.55 6.86
CA VAL A 86 -10.88 -0.04 7.61
C VAL A 86 -10.51 -0.25 9.08
N ARG A 87 -9.30 -0.76 9.36
CA ARG A 87 -8.80 -0.86 10.73
C ARG A 87 -8.72 0.51 11.42
N HIS A 88 -8.25 1.54 10.73
CA HIS A 88 -8.19 2.90 11.27
C HIS A 88 -9.58 3.46 11.58
N LEU A 89 -10.55 3.32 10.66
CA LEU A 89 -11.94 3.71 10.90
C LEU A 89 -12.55 2.97 12.10
N ALA A 90 -12.22 1.69 12.29
CA ALA A 90 -12.68 0.94 13.44
C ALA A 90 -12.07 1.46 14.76
N LEU A 91 -10.78 1.81 14.75
CA LEU A 91 -10.12 2.44 15.91
C LEU A 91 -10.71 3.83 16.22
N ASP A 92 -11.10 4.60 15.19
CA ASP A 92 -11.71 5.92 15.34
C ASP A 92 -13.07 5.88 16.05
N VAL A 93 -13.79 4.76 15.95
CA VAL A 93 -15.03 4.48 16.71
C VAL A 93 -14.78 3.68 17.99
N HIS A 94 -13.54 3.70 18.49
CA HIS A 94 -13.07 3.03 19.71
C HIS A 94 -13.15 1.50 19.71
N TRP A 95 -13.27 0.86 18.55
CA TRP A 95 -13.25 -0.59 18.43
C TRP A 95 -11.82 -1.13 18.34
N GLY A 96 -11.45 -2.07 19.23
CA GLY A 96 -10.16 -2.77 19.19
C GLY A 96 -8.95 -1.92 19.63
N THR A 97 -9.17 -0.96 20.54
CA THR A 97 -8.16 0.00 21.01
C THR A 97 -7.18 -0.55 22.04
N ASP A 98 -7.50 -1.65 22.72
CA ASP A 98 -6.56 -2.30 23.63
C ASP A 98 -5.40 -2.95 22.88
N LEU A 99 -4.28 -3.12 23.58
CA LEU A 99 -3.03 -3.57 22.98
C LEU A 99 -3.14 -4.94 22.30
N LYS A 100 -3.95 -5.86 22.84
CA LYS A 100 -4.08 -7.21 22.29
C LYS A 100 -4.84 -7.16 20.97
N HIS A 101 -6.01 -6.52 20.94
CA HIS A 101 -6.78 -6.37 19.70
C HIS A 101 -6.05 -5.52 18.66
N ALA A 102 -5.37 -4.44 19.07
CA ALA A 102 -4.59 -3.60 18.16
C ALA A 102 -3.46 -4.38 17.46
N ARG A 103 -2.84 -5.35 18.15
CA ARG A 103 -1.83 -6.27 17.58
C ARG A 103 -2.45 -7.30 16.66
N GLN A 104 -3.55 -7.94 17.08
CA GLN A 104 -4.24 -8.96 16.29
C GLN A 104 -4.79 -8.38 14.98
N THR A 105 -5.45 -7.22 15.04
CA THR A 105 -5.95 -6.52 13.85
C THR A 105 -4.81 -6.05 12.94
N GLY A 106 -3.68 -5.62 13.51
CA GLY A 106 -2.49 -5.28 12.74
C GLY A 106 -1.92 -6.48 11.97
N LEU A 107 -1.85 -7.65 12.61
CA LEU A 107 -1.43 -8.90 11.96
C LEU A 107 -2.43 -9.32 10.88
N ALA A 108 -3.74 -9.22 11.16
CA ALA A 108 -4.80 -9.55 10.20
C ALA A 108 -4.69 -8.71 8.92
N VAL A 109 -4.41 -7.40 9.03
CA VAL A 109 -4.18 -6.53 7.87
C VAL A 109 -3.02 -7.04 7.01
N LEU A 110 -1.88 -7.40 7.62
CA LEU A 110 -0.70 -7.87 6.89
C LEU A 110 -0.91 -9.24 6.24
N LEU A 111 -1.57 -10.16 6.93
CA LEU A 111 -1.86 -11.49 6.37
C LEU A 111 -2.88 -11.41 5.23
N ALA A 112 -3.94 -10.62 5.39
CA ALA A 112 -4.96 -10.46 4.36
C ALA A 112 -4.42 -9.72 3.13
N SER A 113 -3.65 -8.63 3.31
CA SER A 113 -3.01 -7.94 2.18
C SER A 113 -1.96 -8.81 1.50
N GLY A 114 -1.19 -9.59 2.27
CA GLY A 114 -0.25 -10.58 1.78
C GLY A 114 -0.93 -11.66 0.94
N LEU A 115 -2.04 -12.23 1.41
CA LEU A 115 -2.82 -13.22 0.66
C LEU A 115 -3.33 -12.66 -0.67
N VAL A 116 -3.92 -11.47 -0.67
CA VAL A 116 -4.38 -10.81 -1.91
C VAL A 116 -3.21 -10.62 -2.87
N THR A 117 -2.05 -10.21 -2.36
CA THR A 117 -0.84 -10.03 -3.16
C THR A 117 -0.34 -11.34 -3.77
N LEU A 118 -0.34 -12.44 -3.00
CA LEU A 118 0.06 -13.75 -3.50
C LEU A 118 -0.89 -14.28 -4.57
N LEU A 119 -2.20 -14.12 -4.38
CA LEU A 119 -3.21 -14.49 -5.38
C LEU A 119 -3.05 -13.66 -6.67
N ALA A 120 -2.79 -12.37 -6.54
CA ALA A 120 -2.50 -11.51 -7.68
C ALA A 120 -1.19 -11.89 -8.38
N ALA A 121 -0.14 -12.20 -7.63
CA ALA A 121 1.13 -12.66 -8.18
C ALA A 121 0.94 -13.96 -8.96
N TRP A 122 0.24 -14.94 -8.39
CA TRP A 122 -0.11 -16.17 -9.09
C TRP A 122 -0.85 -15.87 -10.40
N ARG A 123 -1.86 -15.02 -10.37
CA ARG A 123 -2.66 -14.68 -11.57
C ARG A 123 -1.88 -13.92 -12.64
N LEU A 124 -0.90 -13.12 -12.27
CA LEU A 124 -0.11 -12.28 -13.17
C LEU A 124 1.09 -13.02 -13.76
N PHE A 125 1.63 -14.03 -13.09
CA PHE A 125 2.88 -14.68 -13.47
C PHE A 125 2.79 -16.20 -13.74
N ALA A 126 1.67 -16.85 -13.43
CA ALA A 126 1.35 -18.19 -13.92
C ALA A 126 0.72 -18.14 -15.31
#